data_AF-A0A565BBG7-F1
#
_entry.id   AF-A0A565BBG7-F1
#
_cell.length_a   1.000
_cell.length_b   1.000
_cell.length_c   1.000
_cell.angle_alpha   90.00
_cell.angle_beta   90.00
_cell.angle_gamma   90.00
#
_symmetry.space_group_name_H-M   'P 1'
#
loop_
_entity.id
_entity.type
_entity.pdbx_description
1 polymer ?
#
loop_
_entity_poly.entity_id
_entity_poly.type
_entity_poly.pdbx_seq_one_letter_code
_entity_poly.pdbx_strand_id
1 'polypeptide(L)'
;MEFNYLPNGDFTLTIPPGRGFTINGASGQGFTITVNSAGPSGDGGAGVGGVHPHTGGDGGKLYTNPSFQKTLNPSPVMPNPKVFFDMAVDGRPFGRIVMELFADTTPKTAENFRALCTGEKGMGRLGKPLHYKGSIIHHIDLNFMFCGGDFTAGDGSGGESIYGNRFFEDENFIRKHTGPGIVSMANRGPDTNESQFMISMIKNEYIDDIHVVVGQVIEGLDVIKSIEKEVIIAGNFNFSKLVVIADCGQIS
;
A
#
# COMPACT_ATOMS: atom_id res chain seq x y z
N MET A 1 1.48 1.81 -27.88
CA MET A 1 0.18 2.01 -27.23
C MET A 1 0.04 3.50 -27.09
N GLU A 2 -1.12 4.03 -27.43
CA GLU A 2 -1.35 5.47 -27.61
C GLU A 2 -2.66 5.82 -26.91
N PHE A 3 -2.68 6.90 -26.15
CA PHE A 3 -3.81 7.30 -25.32
C PHE A 3 -4.07 8.79 -25.50
N ASN A 4 -5.29 9.14 -25.90
CA ASN A 4 -5.68 10.52 -26.16
C ASN A 4 -6.96 10.87 -25.40
N TYR A 5 -6.95 11.96 -24.65
CA TYR A 5 -8.18 12.54 -24.08
C TYR A 5 -8.95 13.32 -25.15
N LEU A 6 -10.28 13.20 -25.15
CA LEU A 6 -11.17 13.94 -26.01
C LEU A 6 -11.81 15.12 -25.25
N PRO A 7 -12.14 16.26 -25.91
CA PRO A 7 -12.64 17.46 -25.23
C PRO A 7 -13.97 17.30 -24.48
N ASN A 8 -14.70 16.20 -24.69
CA ASN A 8 -15.95 15.86 -24.00
C ASN A 8 -15.75 15.00 -22.74
N GLY A 9 -14.51 14.63 -22.40
CA GLY A 9 -14.18 13.78 -21.24
C GLY A 9 -14.00 12.30 -21.55
N ASP A 10 -14.26 11.87 -22.79
CA ASP A 10 -13.91 10.51 -23.27
C ASP A 10 -12.40 10.37 -23.50
N PHE A 11 -11.94 9.14 -23.75
CA PHE A 11 -10.58 8.87 -24.22
C PHE A 11 -10.55 7.83 -25.34
N THR A 12 -9.49 7.82 -26.15
CA THR A 12 -9.18 6.75 -27.09
C THR A 12 -7.90 6.03 -26.67
N LEU A 13 -7.84 4.70 -26.87
CA LEU A 13 -6.69 3.86 -26.53
C LEU A 13 -6.34 2.93 -27.71
N THR A 14 -5.25 3.22 -28.42
CA THR A 14 -4.73 2.39 -29.51
C THR A 14 -3.78 1.31 -28.97
N ILE A 15 -4.15 0.04 -29.09
CA ILE A 15 -3.36 -1.10 -28.59
C ILE A 15 -2.71 -1.84 -29.78
N PRO A 16 -1.38 -2.01 -29.81
CA PRO A 16 -0.71 -2.79 -30.86
C PRO A 16 -1.12 -4.27 -30.82
N PRO A 17 -1.12 -4.98 -31.97
CA PRO A 17 -1.37 -6.42 -32.02
C PRO A 17 -0.50 -7.22 -31.04
N GLY A 18 -1.10 -8.24 -30.42
CA GLY A 18 -0.40 -9.12 -29.48
C GLY A 18 -0.12 -8.54 -28.08
N ARG A 19 -0.68 -7.37 -27.74
CA ARG A 19 -0.61 -6.83 -26.36
C ARG A 19 -1.99 -6.75 -25.70
N GLY A 20 -2.03 -7.11 -24.42
CA GLY A 20 -3.15 -6.80 -23.52
C GLY A 20 -3.00 -5.43 -22.86
N PHE A 21 -4.01 -5.06 -22.07
CA PHE A 21 -4.02 -3.89 -21.19
C PHE A 21 -4.91 -4.17 -19.97
N THR A 22 -4.75 -3.38 -18.92
CA THR A 22 -5.56 -3.43 -17.70
C THR A 22 -6.07 -2.02 -17.39
N ILE A 23 -7.37 -1.88 -17.11
CA ILE A 23 -7.91 -0.66 -16.50
C ILE A 23 -8.10 -0.93 -15.01
N ASN A 24 -7.39 -0.17 -14.17
CA ASN A 24 -7.62 -0.16 -12.73
C ASN A 24 -8.51 1.05 -12.41
N GLY A 25 -9.69 0.82 -11.82
CA GLY A 25 -10.62 1.86 -11.39
C GLY A 25 -10.80 1.88 -9.88
N ALA A 26 -11.12 3.05 -9.31
CA ALA A 26 -11.48 3.17 -7.91
C ALA A 26 -12.79 2.40 -7.61
N SER A 27 -12.89 1.83 -6.41
CA SER A 27 -14.06 1.06 -5.99
C SER A 27 -15.35 1.91 -6.03
N GLY A 28 -16.44 1.29 -6.52
CA GLY A 28 -17.76 1.94 -6.62
C GLY A 28 -18.01 2.78 -7.88
N GLN A 29 -16.99 3.09 -8.69
CA GLN A 29 -17.17 3.77 -9.98
C GLN A 29 -17.34 2.75 -11.11
N GLY A 30 -18.56 2.64 -11.66
CA GLY A 30 -18.83 1.80 -12.83
C GLY A 30 -18.30 2.44 -14.12
N PHE A 31 -17.60 1.66 -14.95
CA PHE A 31 -17.08 2.10 -16.24
C PHE A 31 -17.64 1.24 -17.39
N THR A 32 -17.74 1.84 -18.57
CA THR A 32 -18.19 1.16 -19.80
C THR A 32 -17.03 1.11 -20.80
N ILE A 33 -16.71 -0.08 -21.31
CA ILE A 33 -15.75 -0.25 -22.42
C ILE A 33 -16.53 -0.44 -23.73
N THR A 34 -16.37 0.48 -24.66
CA THR A 34 -16.92 0.38 -26.02
C THR A 34 -15.78 0.08 -27.01
N VAL A 35 -15.77 -1.12 -27.59
CA VAL A 35 -14.73 -1.57 -28.53
C VAL A 35 -15.16 -1.34 -29.97
N ASN A 36 -14.69 -0.24 -30.58
CA ASN A 36 -14.97 0.10 -31.97
C ASN A 36 -13.89 -0.49 -32.90
N SER A 37 -14.12 -1.70 -33.44
CA SER A 37 -13.16 -2.36 -34.35
C SER A 37 -13.29 -1.88 -35.80
N ALA A 38 -12.50 -0.89 -36.19
CA ALA A 38 -12.30 -0.51 -37.60
C ALA A 38 -11.26 -1.43 -38.28
N GLY A 39 -11.69 -2.61 -38.73
CA GLY A 39 -10.84 -3.57 -39.45
C GLY A 39 -11.22 -3.70 -40.94
N PRO A 40 -10.25 -3.85 -41.86
CA PRO A 40 -10.55 -4.06 -43.27
C PRO A 40 -11.07 -5.48 -43.54
N SER A 41 -12.02 -5.60 -44.47
CA SER A 41 -12.58 -6.89 -44.91
C SER A 41 -11.65 -7.64 -45.86
N GLY A 42 -11.23 -8.85 -45.49
CA GLY A 42 -10.45 -9.76 -46.34
C GLY A 42 -10.36 -11.18 -45.74
N ASP A 43 -10.36 -12.20 -46.60
CA ASP A 43 -10.53 -13.60 -46.21
C ASP A 43 -9.26 -14.33 -45.74
N GLY A 44 -9.48 -15.38 -44.94
CA GLY A 44 -8.72 -16.63 -45.05
C GLY A 44 -7.44 -16.79 -44.22
N GLY A 45 -7.58 -17.23 -42.96
CA GLY A 45 -6.45 -17.70 -42.14
C GLY A 45 -6.91 -18.35 -40.84
N ALA A 46 -6.29 -19.46 -40.42
CA ALA A 46 -6.73 -20.22 -39.26
C ALA A 46 -6.19 -19.66 -37.93
N GLY A 47 -7.01 -19.72 -36.86
CA GLY A 47 -6.48 -20.09 -35.54
C GLY A 47 -6.42 -19.06 -34.41
N VAL A 48 -7.35 -18.09 -34.30
CA VAL A 48 -7.64 -17.44 -33.01
C VAL A 48 -9.15 -17.24 -32.84
N GLY A 49 -9.67 -17.31 -31.62
CA GLY A 49 -11.10 -17.12 -31.32
C GLY A 49 -11.55 -15.66 -31.46
N GLY A 50 -11.80 -15.21 -32.69
CA GLY A 50 -12.34 -13.88 -33.01
C GLY A 50 -13.88 -13.83 -32.97
N VAL A 51 -14.43 -12.74 -32.44
CA VAL A 51 -15.87 -12.46 -32.51
C VAL A 51 -16.18 -11.83 -33.87
N HIS A 52 -16.76 -12.60 -34.79
CA HIS A 52 -17.23 -12.09 -36.08
C HIS A 52 -18.60 -11.38 -35.92
N PRO A 53 -18.74 -10.10 -36.31
CA PRO A 53 -20.03 -9.45 -36.41
C PRO A 53 -20.79 -9.94 -37.66
N HIS A 54 -22.05 -10.32 -37.49
CA HIS A 54 -22.92 -10.65 -38.62
C HIS A 54 -23.34 -9.37 -39.37
N THR A 55 -23.16 -9.35 -40.69
CA THR A 55 -23.63 -8.27 -41.56
C THR A 55 -25.13 -8.39 -41.82
N GLY A 56 -25.94 -7.88 -40.88
CA GLY A 56 -27.39 -7.75 -41.00
C GLY A 56 -27.86 -6.47 -40.30
N GLY A 57 -28.68 -5.67 -40.99
CA GLY A 57 -29.07 -4.35 -40.48
C GLY A 57 -30.14 -4.43 -39.40
N ASP A 58 -29.76 -4.15 -38.16
CA ASP A 58 -30.67 -3.69 -37.10
C ASP A 58 -29.89 -2.79 -36.13
N GLY A 59 -30.41 -1.60 -35.81
CA GLY A 59 -29.61 -0.53 -35.21
C GLY A 59 -29.20 -0.77 -33.75
N GLY A 60 -27.89 -0.88 -33.49
CA GLY A 60 -27.29 -0.57 -32.19
C GLY A 60 -27.67 -1.45 -30.98
N LYS A 61 -28.17 -2.68 -31.19
CA LYS A 61 -28.47 -3.59 -30.07
C LYS A 61 -27.21 -4.30 -29.57
N LEU A 62 -26.94 -4.14 -28.28
CA LEU A 62 -25.89 -4.87 -27.56
C LEU A 62 -26.28 -6.36 -27.43
N TYR A 63 -25.64 -7.22 -28.21
CA TYR A 63 -25.74 -8.67 -28.03
C TYR A 63 -24.89 -9.11 -26.83
N THR A 64 -25.48 -9.15 -25.64
CA THR A 64 -24.85 -9.78 -24.47
C THR A 64 -24.73 -11.28 -24.69
N ASN A 65 -23.54 -11.73 -25.12
CA ASN A 65 -23.22 -13.16 -25.22
C ASN A 65 -23.32 -13.80 -23.82
N PRO A 66 -24.31 -14.68 -23.54
CA PRO A 66 -24.52 -15.21 -22.19
C PRO A 66 -23.32 -16.04 -21.73
N SER A 67 -22.66 -16.73 -22.67
CA SER A 67 -21.44 -17.52 -22.44
C SER A 67 -20.23 -16.69 -22.00
N PHE A 68 -20.29 -15.35 -22.14
CA PHE A 68 -19.26 -14.41 -21.69
C PHE A 68 -19.73 -13.50 -20.55
N GLN A 69 -20.92 -13.75 -19.98
CA GLN A 69 -21.22 -13.29 -18.62
C GLN A 69 -20.44 -14.14 -17.60
N LYS A 70 -19.12 -13.96 -17.56
CA LYS A 70 -18.43 -14.05 -16.27
C LYS A 70 -18.95 -12.89 -15.45
N THR A 71 -20.01 -13.12 -14.69
CA THR A 71 -20.46 -12.19 -13.66
C THR A 71 -19.23 -11.87 -12.81
N LEU A 72 -18.78 -10.62 -12.87
CA LEU A 72 -17.92 -10.07 -11.84
C LEU A 72 -18.80 -9.89 -10.61
N ASN A 73 -19.11 -11.01 -9.96
CA ASN A 73 -19.42 -11.04 -8.54
C ASN A 73 -18.32 -10.17 -7.93
N PRO A 74 -18.65 -9.05 -7.24
CA PRO A 74 -17.62 -8.24 -6.62
C PRO A 74 -16.84 -9.16 -5.71
N SER A 75 -15.53 -9.34 -5.99
CA SER A 75 -14.64 -10.05 -5.09
C SER A 75 -14.88 -9.47 -3.70
N PRO A 76 -15.19 -10.29 -2.68
CA PRO A 76 -15.63 -9.78 -1.40
C PRO A 76 -14.58 -8.78 -0.93
N VAL A 77 -14.97 -7.51 -0.80
CA VAL A 77 -14.07 -6.42 -0.47
C VAL A 77 -13.61 -6.68 0.96
N MET A 78 -12.45 -7.32 1.08
CA MET A 78 -11.92 -7.72 2.36
C MET A 78 -11.70 -6.45 3.17
N PRO A 79 -12.17 -6.39 4.43
CA PRO A 79 -11.94 -5.22 5.26
C PRO A 79 -10.44 -4.99 5.42
N ASN A 80 -10.04 -3.73 5.41
CA ASN A 80 -8.65 -3.34 5.61
C ASN A 80 -8.07 -3.99 6.87
N PRO A 81 -6.91 -4.68 6.79
CA PRO A 81 -6.32 -5.35 7.94
C PRO A 81 -6.08 -4.39 9.10
N LYS A 82 -6.46 -4.81 10.32
CA LYS A 82 -6.11 -4.09 11.54
C LYS A 82 -4.91 -4.75 12.20
N VAL A 83 -3.95 -3.96 12.63
CA VAL A 83 -2.74 -4.41 13.34
C VAL A 83 -2.51 -3.58 14.59
N PHE A 84 -1.71 -4.11 15.52
CA PHE A 84 -1.39 -3.42 16.77
C PHE A 84 0.10 -3.45 17.11
N PHE A 85 0.52 -2.45 17.87
CA PHE A 85 1.78 -2.42 18.61
C PHE A 85 1.47 -2.19 20.10
N ASP A 86 1.93 -3.09 20.97
CA ASP A 86 2.00 -2.86 22.41
C ASP A 86 3.34 -2.19 22.73
N MET A 87 3.30 -0.96 23.20
CA MET A 87 4.49 -0.14 23.44
C MET A 87 5.02 -0.33 24.86
N ALA A 88 6.35 -0.31 25.02
CA ALA A 88 7.01 -0.21 26.31
C ALA A 88 8.08 0.89 26.32
N VAL A 89 8.27 1.50 27.50
CA VAL A 89 9.29 2.53 27.76
C VAL A 89 10.13 2.09 28.97
N ASP A 90 11.43 1.92 28.77
CA ASP A 90 12.36 1.29 29.73
C ASP A 90 11.85 -0.07 30.25
N GLY A 91 11.26 -0.87 29.34
CA GLY A 91 10.68 -2.19 29.67
C GLY A 91 9.35 -2.15 30.44
N ARG A 92 8.81 -0.97 30.75
CA ARG A 92 7.48 -0.81 31.37
C ARG A 92 6.40 -0.70 30.29
N PRO A 93 5.33 -1.52 30.31
CA PRO A 93 4.21 -1.37 29.37
C PRO A 93 3.60 0.03 29.44
N PHE A 94 3.29 0.60 28.27
CA PHE A 94 2.97 2.02 28.13
C PHE A 94 1.65 2.29 27.37
N GLY A 95 1.15 1.32 26.60
CA GLY A 95 -0.14 1.40 25.93
C GLY A 95 -0.15 0.63 24.60
N ARG A 96 -1.32 0.53 23.97
CA ARG A 96 -1.50 -0.08 22.65
C ARG A 96 -1.79 0.98 21.60
N ILE A 97 -1.12 0.88 20.45
CA ILE A 97 -1.46 1.58 19.21
C ILE A 97 -2.17 0.57 18.30
N VAL A 98 -3.31 0.93 17.72
CA VAL A 98 -4.01 0.12 16.70
C VAL A 98 -4.04 0.90 15.40
N MET A 99 -3.72 0.24 14.29
CA MET A 99 -3.67 0.82 12.95
C MET A 99 -4.56 0.03 11.99
N GLU A 100 -5.25 0.74 11.11
CA GLU A 100 -5.85 0.20 9.89
C GLU A 100 -4.83 0.32 8.75
N LEU A 101 -4.63 -0.74 7.98
CA LEU A 101 -3.74 -0.76 6.81
C LEU A 101 -4.57 -0.71 5.52
N PHE A 102 -4.27 0.24 4.64
CA PHE A 102 -5.04 0.56 3.44
C PHE A 102 -4.83 -0.44 2.29
N ALA A 103 -5.09 -1.72 2.53
CA ALA A 103 -5.01 -2.77 1.53
C ALA A 103 -5.97 -2.55 0.33
N ASP A 104 -6.96 -1.66 0.48
CA ASP A 104 -7.82 -1.18 -0.60
C ASP A 104 -7.10 -0.26 -1.62
N THR A 105 -6.01 0.41 -1.24
CA THR A 105 -5.22 1.29 -2.12
C THR A 105 -3.76 0.90 -2.29
N THR A 106 -3.14 0.29 -1.28
CA THR A 106 -1.71 -0.12 -1.25
C THR A 106 -1.57 -1.56 -0.73
N PRO A 107 -2.18 -2.57 -1.41
CA PRO A 107 -2.22 -3.96 -0.95
C PRO A 107 -0.85 -4.61 -0.72
N LYS A 108 0.17 -4.28 -1.52
CA LYS A 108 1.54 -4.81 -1.33
C LYS A 108 2.16 -4.18 -0.08
N THR A 109 2.09 -2.86 0.04
CA THR A 109 2.66 -2.13 1.18
C THR A 109 1.98 -2.56 2.49
N ALA A 110 0.65 -2.74 2.46
CA ALA A 110 -0.14 -3.22 3.58
C ALA A 110 0.18 -4.67 3.96
N GLU A 111 0.33 -5.60 3.00
CA GLU A 111 0.71 -7.00 3.28
C GLU A 111 2.12 -7.10 3.88
N ASN A 112 3.07 -6.27 3.43
CA ASN A 112 4.40 -6.18 4.06
C ASN A 112 4.30 -5.75 5.52
N PHE A 113 3.63 -4.63 5.81
CA PHE A 113 3.48 -4.16 7.19
C PHE A 113 2.72 -5.18 8.06
N ARG A 114 1.62 -5.75 7.56
CA ARG A 114 0.80 -6.76 8.25
C ARG A 114 1.60 -8.01 8.62
N ALA A 115 2.37 -8.54 7.68
CA ALA A 115 3.18 -9.73 7.91
C ALA A 115 4.39 -9.47 8.84
N LEU A 116 4.94 -8.24 8.82
CA LEU A 116 5.94 -7.80 9.79
C LEU A 116 5.34 -7.56 11.19
N CYS A 117 4.04 -7.26 11.31
CA CYS A 117 3.32 -7.28 12.58
C CYS A 117 3.10 -8.70 13.13
N THR A 118 2.92 -9.72 12.29
CA THR A 118 2.64 -11.10 12.75
C THR A 118 3.89 -11.99 12.89
N GLY A 119 5.01 -11.62 12.25
CA GLY A 119 6.22 -12.44 12.20
C GLY A 119 6.11 -13.71 11.35
N GLU A 120 4.99 -13.88 10.62
CA GLU A 120 4.59 -15.13 9.97
C GLU A 120 5.53 -15.60 8.85
N LYS A 121 6.34 -14.71 8.30
CA LYS A 121 7.30 -15.02 7.23
C LYS A 121 8.62 -15.62 7.75
N GLY A 122 8.80 -15.72 9.08
CA GLY A 122 9.95 -16.37 9.70
C GLY A 122 11.22 -15.52 9.66
N MET A 123 12.31 -16.08 9.14
CA MET A 123 13.63 -15.44 9.12
C MET A 123 13.92 -14.74 7.79
N GLY A 124 14.35 -13.48 7.86
CA GLY A 124 14.78 -12.66 6.73
C GLY A 124 16.20 -12.96 6.27
N ARG A 125 16.60 -12.38 5.13
CA ARG A 125 17.91 -12.64 4.51
C ARG A 125 19.08 -12.03 5.29
N LEU A 126 18.83 -11.10 6.22
CA LEU A 126 19.84 -10.54 7.13
C LEU A 126 19.98 -11.37 8.43
N GLY A 127 19.37 -12.56 8.51
CA GLY A 127 19.53 -13.47 9.64
C GLY A 127 18.74 -13.05 10.89
N LYS A 128 17.69 -12.25 10.72
CA LYS A 128 16.80 -11.73 11.77
C LYS A 128 15.35 -12.17 11.49
N PRO A 129 14.48 -12.30 12.50
CA PRO A 129 13.05 -12.50 12.26
C PRO A 129 12.45 -11.33 11.46
N LEU A 130 11.59 -11.61 10.49
CA LEU A 130 10.79 -10.62 9.76
C LEU A 130 9.62 -10.16 10.64
N HIS A 131 9.91 -9.47 11.74
CA HIS A 131 8.96 -9.24 12.83
C HIS A 131 9.30 -7.94 13.59
N TYR A 132 8.31 -7.05 13.79
CA TYR A 132 8.49 -5.81 14.55
C TYR A 132 8.65 -6.02 16.07
N LYS A 133 8.34 -7.21 16.60
CA LYS A 133 8.41 -7.50 18.04
C LYS A 133 9.84 -7.39 18.56
N GLY A 134 10.05 -6.51 19.55
CA GLY A 134 11.35 -6.16 20.10
C GLY A 134 12.12 -5.09 19.32
N SER A 135 11.56 -4.56 18.22
CA SER A 135 12.18 -3.45 17.49
C SER A 135 12.02 -2.11 18.20
N ILE A 136 12.98 -1.22 17.98
CA ILE A 136 13.11 0.07 18.67
C ILE A 136 12.49 1.17 17.83
N ILE A 137 11.82 2.12 18.50
CA ILE A 137 11.46 3.41 17.89
C ILE A 137 12.72 4.27 17.93
N HIS A 138 13.47 4.22 16.83
CA HIS A 138 14.85 4.70 16.75
C HIS A 138 14.96 6.19 16.41
N HIS A 139 13.86 6.85 16.05
CA HIS A 139 13.81 8.31 15.84
C HIS A 139 12.43 8.87 16.21
N ILE A 140 12.43 10.00 16.93
CA ILE A 140 11.23 10.72 17.41
C ILE A 140 11.52 12.22 17.33
N ASP A 141 10.85 12.91 16.41
CA ASP A 141 10.78 14.38 16.39
C ASP A 141 9.46 14.80 17.06
N LEU A 142 9.58 15.48 18.21
CA LEU A 142 8.44 15.86 19.07
C LEU A 142 7.38 16.67 18.30
N ASN A 143 6.13 16.20 18.32
CA ASN A 143 4.99 16.72 17.57
C ASN A 143 5.19 16.75 16.04
N PHE A 144 6.12 15.98 15.48
CA PHE A 144 6.35 15.91 14.03
C PHE A 144 6.30 14.49 13.47
N MET A 145 7.16 13.58 13.94
CA MET A 145 7.31 12.23 13.37
C MET A 145 7.78 11.20 14.40
N PHE A 146 7.23 9.99 14.33
CA PHE A 146 7.56 8.85 15.20
C PHE A 146 7.95 7.65 14.32
N CYS A 147 9.24 7.26 14.33
CA CYS A 147 9.82 6.35 13.35
C CYS A 147 10.33 5.05 13.97
N GLY A 148 10.07 3.92 13.33
CA GLY A 148 10.46 2.59 13.81
C GLY A 148 10.62 1.57 12.69
N GLY A 149 10.62 0.29 13.06
CA GLY A 149 10.58 -0.83 12.11
C GLY A 149 11.94 -1.41 11.71
N ASP A 150 13.06 -0.77 12.05
CA ASP A 150 14.39 -1.39 11.91
C ASP A 150 14.58 -2.46 13.01
N PHE A 151 14.22 -3.69 12.68
CA PHE A 151 14.44 -4.87 13.52
C PHE A 151 15.82 -5.53 13.33
N THR A 152 16.73 -4.97 12.51
CA THR A 152 18.01 -5.61 12.19
C THR A 152 19.21 -4.93 12.83
N ALA A 153 19.30 -3.60 12.75
CA ALA A 153 20.31 -2.77 13.40
C ALA A 153 19.75 -1.97 14.59
N GLY A 154 18.54 -1.44 14.45
CA GLY A 154 17.84 -0.66 15.50
C GLY A 154 18.23 0.81 15.57
N ASP A 155 18.94 1.31 14.56
CA ASP A 155 19.47 2.68 14.45
C ASP A 155 19.01 3.43 13.18
N GLY A 156 18.16 2.78 12.35
CA GLY A 156 17.68 3.31 11.08
C GLY A 156 18.58 2.98 9.88
N SER A 157 19.73 2.33 10.09
CA SER A 157 20.59 1.82 9.00
C SER A 157 20.12 0.47 8.45
N GLY A 158 19.35 -0.28 9.24
CA GLY A 158 18.92 -1.65 8.98
C GLY A 158 17.56 -1.78 8.28
N GLY A 159 16.81 -2.82 8.63
CA GLY A 159 15.52 -3.19 8.05
C GLY A 159 15.54 -3.96 6.71
N GLU A 160 14.51 -4.80 6.47
CA GLU A 160 14.27 -5.55 5.23
C GLU A 160 12.78 -5.91 5.02
N SER A 161 12.31 -5.96 3.77
CA SER A 161 10.94 -6.31 3.40
C SER A 161 10.66 -7.82 3.36
N ILE A 162 9.38 -8.20 3.33
CA ILE A 162 8.98 -9.61 3.16
C ILE A 162 9.18 -10.18 1.73
N TYR A 163 9.47 -9.35 0.72
CA TYR A 163 9.40 -9.73 -0.69
C TYR A 163 10.62 -10.49 -1.22
N GLY A 164 11.23 -11.29 -0.34
CA GLY A 164 12.48 -12.00 -0.56
C GLY A 164 13.70 -11.07 -0.65
N ASN A 165 13.54 -9.84 -1.14
CA ASN A 165 14.50 -8.74 -1.24
C ASN A 165 14.42 -7.75 -0.07
N ARG A 166 15.52 -7.03 0.18
CA ARG A 166 15.57 -5.99 1.21
C ARG A 166 14.57 -4.87 0.94
N PHE A 167 14.51 -4.41 -0.32
CA PHE A 167 13.69 -3.28 -0.74
C PHE A 167 12.59 -3.69 -1.73
N PHE A 168 11.52 -2.88 -1.80
CA PHE A 168 10.47 -2.93 -2.82
C PHE A 168 10.08 -1.51 -3.32
N GLU A 169 9.38 -1.50 -4.44
CA GLU A 169 8.95 -0.33 -5.21
C GLU A 169 7.97 0.60 -4.46
N ASP A 170 7.84 1.85 -4.93
CA ASP A 170 6.78 2.75 -4.49
C ASP A 170 5.44 2.38 -5.14
N GLU A 171 4.54 1.75 -4.38
CA GLU A 171 3.32 1.13 -4.92
C GLU A 171 2.33 2.15 -5.50
N ASN A 172 2.08 3.27 -4.81
CA ASN A 172 1.46 4.50 -5.31
C ASN A 172 1.40 5.59 -4.22
N PHE A 173 1.05 6.81 -4.62
CA PHE A 173 0.88 7.97 -3.75
C PHE A 173 -0.58 8.49 -3.72
N ILE A 174 -1.59 7.59 -3.79
CA ILE A 174 -3.02 7.98 -3.78
C ILE A 174 -3.45 8.52 -2.41
N ARG A 175 -2.98 7.90 -1.33
CA ARG A 175 -3.23 8.31 0.06
C ARG A 175 -2.17 9.35 0.47
N LYS A 176 -2.59 10.40 1.19
CA LYS A 176 -1.75 11.56 1.56
C LYS A 176 -1.64 11.75 3.07
N HIS A 177 -0.61 12.46 3.54
CA HIS A 177 -0.28 12.76 4.93
C HIS A 177 -1.17 13.89 5.49
N THR A 178 -2.47 13.64 5.49
CA THR A 178 -3.53 14.63 5.77
C THR A 178 -3.59 15.09 7.23
N GLY A 179 -2.94 14.40 8.17
CA GLY A 179 -2.95 14.77 9.58
C GLY A 179 -2.21 13.79 10.52
N PRO A 180 -2.34 14.02 11.84
CA PRO A 180 -1.75 13.15 12.85
C PRO A 180 -2.30 11.73 12.79
N GLY A 181 -1.44 10.73 12.95
CA GLY A 181 -1.78 9.31 12.92
C GLY A 181 -1.67 8.64 11.55
N ILE A 182 -1.37 9.36 10.46
CA ILE A 182 -1.09 8.73 9.17
C ILE A 182 0.22 7.93 9.24
N VAL A 183 0.19 6.68 8.78
CA VAL A 183 1.32 5.75 8.76
C VAL A 183 1.84 5.61 7.33
N SER A 184 3.14 5.84 7.13
CA SER A 184 3.80 5.71 5.82
C SER A 184 5.15 5.01 5.90
N MET A 185 5.64 4.52 4.77
CA MET A 185 6.92 3.82 4.67
C MET A 185 8.09 4.81 4.71
N ALA A 186 9.11 4.50 5.52
CA ALA A 186 10.40 5.16 5.37
C ALA A 186 11.15 4.51 4.19
N ASN A 187 11.85 5.34 3.42
CA ASN A 187 12.70 4.91 2.30
C ASN A 187 13.97 5.75 2.26
N ARG A 188 14.85 5.47 1.28
CA ARG A 188 16.14 6.12 1.05
C ARG A 188 16.17 6.77 -0.33
N GLY A 189 15.01 7.27 -0.78
CA GLY A 189 14.72 7.67 -2.15
C GLY A 189 13.78 6.67 -2.86
N PRO A 190 13.42 6.93 -4.13
CA PRO A 190 12.42 6.14 -4.86
C PRO A 190 12.75 4.65 -4.92
N ASP A 191 11.71 3.81 -4.86
CA ASP A 191 11.75 2.35 -4.94
C ASP A 191 12.64 1.66 -3.88
N THR A 192 12.78 2.27 -2.69
CA THR A 192 13.57 1.71 -1.57
C THR A 192 12.77 1.49 -0.27
N ASN A 193 11.48 1.18 -0.38
CA ASN A 193 10.64 0.82 0.77
C ASN A 193 11.07 -0.53 1.37
N GLU A 194 10.95 -0.69 2.68
CA GLU A 194 11.40 -1.91 3.39
C GLU A 194 10.50 -2.22 4.60
N SER A 195 11.08 -2.37 5.79
CA SER A 195 10.37 -2.56 7.05
C SER A 195 10.16 -1.27 7.83
N GLN A 196 11.03 -0.28 7.65
CA GLN A 196 10.95 0.97 8.39
C GLN A 196 9.72 1.80 8.02
N PHE A 197 9.13 2.42 9.05
CA PHE A 197 7.89 3.17 8.93
C PHE A 197 7.97 4.46 9.75
N MET A 198 7.06 5.38 9.43
CA MET A 198 6.87 6.66 10.09
C MET A 198 5.39 6.84 10.44
N ILE A 199 5.10 7.39 11.62
CA ILE A 199 3.78 7.88 11.99
C ILE A 199 3.85 9.40 12.07
N SER A 200 3.12 10.08 11.20
CA SER A 200 3.06 11.54 11.14
C SER A 200 2.26 12.08 12.33
N MET A 201 2.77 13.12 13.00
CA MET A 201 2.09 13.77 14.13
C MET A 201 1.48 15.14 13.78
N ILE A 202 1.64 15.57 12.52
CA ILE A 202 0.97 16.72 11.88
C ILE A 202 0.54 16.34 10.45
N LYS A 203 -0.20 17.24 9.78
CA LYS A 203 -0.32 17.22 8.31
C LYS A 203 1.02 17.58 7.68
N ASN A 204 1.48 16.85 6.67
CA ASN A 204 2.80 17.08 6.05
C ASN A 204 2.79 16.84 4.52
N GLU A 205 2.35 17.84 3.76
CA GLU A 205 2.25 17.76 2.29
C GLU A 205 3.62 17.63 1.58
N TYR A 206 4.74 17.91 2.27
CA TYR A 206 6.08 17.85 1.67
C TYR A 206 6.59 16.42 1.38
N ILE A 207 5.92 15.41 1.92
CA ILE A 207 6.27 13.98 1.75
C ILE A 207 5.23 13.18 0.94
N ASP A 208 4.21 13.86 0.41
CA ASP A 208 3.02 13.24 -0.19
C ASP A 208 3.26 12.44 -1.47
N ASP A 209 4.33 12.71 -2.21
CA ASP A 209 4.74 11.97 -3.41
C ASP A 209 6.19 11.43 -3.25
N ILE A 210 6.60 11.19 -1.99
CA ILE A 210 7.91 10.65 -1.61
C ILE A 210 7.79 9.39 -0.75
N HIS A 211 6.79 9.34 0.14
CA HIS A 211 6.60 8.23 1.08
C HIS A 211 5.22 7.58 0.90
N VAL A 212 5.20 6.28 0.64
CA VAL A 212 3.95 5.52 0.43
C VAL A 212 3.17 5.44 1.74
N VAL A 213 1.97 6.02 1.77
CA VAL A 213 1.04 5.90 2.90
C VAL A 213 0.42 4.50 2.92
N VAL A 214 0.66 3.77 4.02
CA VAL A 214 0.26 2.38 4.20
C VAL A 214 -0.96 2.22 5.11
N GLY A 215 -1.27 3.22 5.95
CA GLY A 215 -2.37 3.10 6.92
C GLY A 215 -2.62 4.33 7.76
N GLN A 216 -3.44 4.15 8.80
CA GLN A 216 -3.77 5.17 9.81
C GLN A 216 -3.89 4.56 11.20
N VAL A 217 -3.42 5.26 12.22
CA VAL A 217 -3.70 4.98 13.64
C VAL A 217 -5.18 5.24 13.91
N ILE A 218 -5.91 4.21 14.34
CA ILE A 218 -7.34 4.29 14.70
C ILE A 218 -7.56 4.33 16.22
N GLU A 219 -6.62 3.80 17.01
CA GLU A 219 -6.62 3.85 18.48
C GLU A 219 -5.19 4.05 19.00
N GLY A 220 -5.01 4.75 20.13
CA GLY A 220 -3.69 4.90 20.77
C GLY A 220 -2.80 6.05 20.28
N LEU A 221 -3.33 7.02 19.52
CA LEU A 221 -2.58 8.24 19.15
C LEU A 221 -2.15 9.07 20.39
N ASP A 222 -2.87 8.93 21.50
CA ASP A 222 -2.55 9.47 22.82
C ASP A 222 -1.39 8.73 23.51
N VAL A 223 -1.17 7.44 23.21
CA VAL A 223 0.01 6.67 23.66
C VAL A 223 1.27 7.28 23.04
N ILE A 224 1.27 7.54 21.73
CA ILE A 224 2.40 8.21 21.03
C ILE A 224 2.71 9.56 21.68
N LYS A 225 1.68 10.41 21.84
CA LYS A 225 1.77 11.73 22.51
C LYS A 225 2.15 11.67 23.99
N SER A 226 2.16 10.49 24.60
CA SER A 226 2.59 10.29 25.99
C SER A 226 4.02 9.75 26.05
N ILE A 227 4.44 8.93 25.08
CA ILE A 227 5.85 8.55 24.88
C ILE A 227 6.70 9.81 24.60
N GLU A 228 6.23 10.71 23.72
CA GLU A 228 6.88 11.99 23.43
C GLU A 228 7.11 12.89 24.65
N LYS A 229 6.30 12.74 25.73
CA LYS A 229 6.48 13.51 26.97
C LYS A 229 7.44 12.84 27.95
N GLU A 230 7.52 11.52 27.91
CA GLU A 230 8.46 10.74 28.73
C GLU A 230 9.88 10.78 28.16
N VAL A 231 10.02 10.88 26.84
CA VAL A 231 11.29 10.87 26.11
C VAL A 231 11.87 12.28 26.01
N ILE A 232 12.98 12.52 26.70
CA ILE A 232 13.78 13.74 26.53
C ILE A 232 14.80 13.48 25.42
N ILE A 233 14.88 14.39 24.44
CA ILE A 233 15.97 14.39 23.45
C ILE A 233 17.24 14.86 24.15
N ALA A 234 18.16 13.95 24.43
CA ALA A 234 19.56 14.28 24.62
C ALA A 234 20.22 14.48 23.24
N GLY A 235 21.31 15.25 23.19
CA GLY A 235 21.97 15.64 21.94
C GLY A 235 22.32 14.46 21.03
N ASN A 236 22.36 14.72 19.73
CA ASN A 236 22.57 13.73 18.66
C ASN A 236 21.49 12.63 18.60
N PHE A 237 20.21 13.02 18.71
CA PHE A 237 19.03 12.12 18.63
C PHE A 237 19.03 10.97 19.64
N ASN A 238 19.72 11.13 20.78
CA ASN A 238 19.75 10.12 21.83
C ASN A 238 18.54 10.30 22.75
N PHE A 239 17.61 9.35 22.73
CA PHE A 239 16.44 9.38 23.60
C PHE A 239 16.81 8.98 25.03
N SER A 240 16.33 9.74 26.02
CA SER A 240 16.64 9.50 27.44
C SER A 240 16.06 8.21 28.02
N LYS A 241 15.24 7.49 27.23
CA LYS A 241 14.51 6.27 27.59
C LYS A 241 14.40 5.37 26.37
N LEU A 242 14.43 4.06 26.56
CA LEU A 242 14.33 3.09 25.47
C LEU A 242 12.86 2.80 25.14
N VAL A 243 12.45 3.11 23.90
CA VAL A 243 11.07 2.89 23.40
C VAL A 243 11.04 1.67 22.48
N VAL A 244 10.21 0.68 22.80
CA VAL A 244 10.18 -0.64 22.13
C VAL A 244 8.75 -1.05 21.78
N ILE A 245 8.58 -1.68 20.61
CA ILE A 245 7.38 -2.46 20.27
C ILE A 245 7.50 -3.80 21.02
N ALA A 246 6.94 -3.87 22.22
CA ALA A 246 7.08 -5.02 23.12
C ALA A 246 6.28 -6.25 22.64
N ASP A 247 5.14 -6.02 22.02
CA ASP A 247 4.38 -7.04 21.28
C ASP A 247 3.70 -6.43 20.05
N CYS A 248 3.35 -7.27 19.07
CA CYS A 248 2.63 -6.84 17.88
C CYS A 248 1.85 -8.00 17.24
N GLY A 249 0.95 -7.66 16.33
CA GLY A 249 0.14 -8.66 15.65
C GLY A 249 -0.96 -8.06 14.78
N GLN A 250 -1.74 -8.94 14.17
CA GLN A 250 -2.99 -8.61 13.48
C GLN A 250 -4.18 -8.82 14.42
N ILE A 251 -5.19 -7.97 14.31
CA ILE A 251 -6.50 -8.12 14.96
C ILE A 251 -7.44 -8.82 13.98
N SER A 252 -8.16 -9.83 14.47
CA SER A 252 -9.20 -10.61 13.77
C SER A 252 -10.58 -9.98 13.90
#